data_AF-A0A967GMB6-F1
#
_entry.id   AF-A0A967GMB6-F1
#
_cell.length_a   1.000
_cell.length_b   1.000
_cell.length_c   1.000
_cell.angle_alpha   90.00
_cell.angle_beta   90.00
_cell.angle_gamma   90.00
#
_symmetry.space_group_name_H-M   'P 1'
#
loop_
_entity.id
_entity.type
_entity.pdbx_description
1 polymer ?
#
loop_
_entity_poly.entity_id
_entity_poly.type
_entity_poly.pdbx_seq_one_letter_code
_entity_poly.pdbx_strand_id
1 'polypeptide(L)'
;GTEGGGHTGRVATSALVPAVVQAAGGKPVLAAGGITTGAGLAASLALGASGVWMGTRFVASEEAHGHPNYKQKIVEANEDSTIITRCYSGKTLRTIKNRWTADWESRPQDILPFPDQFKNSKDVYVV
;
A
#
# COMPACT_ATOMS: atom_id res chain seq x y z
N GLY A 1 -2.98 -0.29 -7.63
CA GLY A 1 -4.02 -1.24 -7.23
C GLY A 1 -4.05 -1.38 -5.72
N THR A 2 -4.96 -2.23 -5.24
CA THR A 2 -5.23 -2.53 -3.82
C THR A 2 -4.03 -3.13 -3.07
N GLU A 3 -3.05 -3.63 -3.82
CA GLU A 3 -1.80 -4.22 -3.35
C GLU A 3 -0.79 -3.16 -2.88
N GLY A 4 -1.02 -1.87 -3.20
CA GLY A 4 -0.19 -0.77 -2.70
C GLY A 4 -0.28 -0.61 -1.18
N GLY A 5 0.86 -0.31 -0.54
CA GLY A 5 0.93 0.12 0.85
C GLY A 5 0.38 1.54 1.05
N GLY A 6 -0.02 1.87 2.27
CA GLY A 6 -0.67 3.15 2.57
C GLY A 6 -2.12 3.18 2.08
N HIS A 7 -2.69 4.38 1.91
CA HIS A 7 -4.09 4.52 1.50
C HIS A 7 -4.37 3.84 0.17
N THR A 8 -5.38 2.97 0.16
CA THR A 8 -5.60 2.09 -0.98
C THR A 8 -7.08 1.89 -1.28
N GLY A 9 -7.36 1.66 -2.57
CA GLY A 9 -8.67 1.31 -3.09
C GLY A 9 -8.90 -0.21 -3.06
N ARG A 10 -9.95 -0.66 -3.75
CA ARG A 10 -10.38 -2.07 -3.74
C ARG A 10 -9.98 -2.87 -4.98
N VAL A 11 -9.55 -2.20 -6.05
CA VAL A 11 -9.29 -2.85 -7.35
C VAL A 11 -7.82 -3.26 -7.45
N ALA A 12 -7.58 -4.53 -7.78
CA ALA A 12 -6.26 -5.10 -8.03
C ALA A 12 -5.51 -4.38 -9.15
N THR A 13 -4.18 -4.27 -9.07
CA THR A 13 -3.35 -3.60 -10.07
C THR A 13 -3.54 -4.20 -11.46
N SER A 14 -3.62 -5.54 -11.56
CA SER A 14 -3.79 -6.24 -12.84
C SER A 14 -5.09 -5.90 -13.57
N ALA A 15 -6.18 -5.67 -12.82
CA ALA A 15 -7.47 -5.26 -13.39
C ALA A 15 -7.58 -3.75 -13.59
N LEU A 16 -6.99 -2.96 -12.68
CA LEU A 16 -7.09 -1.50 -12.69
C LEU A 16 -6.27 -0.89 -13.85
N VAL A 17 -5.05 -1.39 -14.08
CA VAL A 17 -4.11 -0.78 -15.03
C VAL A 17 -4.69 -0.73 -16.46
N PRO A 18 -5.19 -1.82 -17.06
CA PRO A 18 -5.76 -1.77 -18.42
C PRO A 18 -6.94 -0.81 -18.54
N ALA A 19 -7.82 -0.78 -17.53
CA ALA A 19 -8.98 0.13 -17.52
C ALA A 19 -8.54 1.60 -17.49
N VAL A 20 -7.53 1.93 -16.69
CA VAL A 20 -6.97 3.28 -16.62
C VAL A 20 -6.26 3.65 -17.92
N VAL A 21 -5.49 2.74 -18.52
CA VAL A 21 -4.82 2.95 -19.81
C VAL A 21 -5.84 3.28 -20.90
N GLN A 22 -6.94 2.54 -20.98
CA GLN A 22 -8.01 2.82 -21.92
C GLN A 22 -8.62 4.21 -21.68
N ALA A 23 -8.92 4.54 -20.42
CA ALA A 23 -9.50 5.83 -20.05
C ALA A 23 -8.55 7.03 -20.26
N ALA A 24 -7.23 6.80 -20.20
CA ALA A 24 -6.21 7.84 -20.32
C ALA A 24 -6.11 8.45 -21.72
N GLY A 25 -6.65 7.79 -22.75
CA GLY A 25 -6.73 8.34 -24.11
C GLY A 25 -5.36 8.69 -24.71
N GLY A 26 -4.37 7.80 -24.52
CA GLY A 26 -3.02 7.98 -25.05
C GLY A 26 -2.05 8.75 -24.14
N LYS A 27 -2.50 9.27 -22.99
CA LYS A 27 -1.59 9.82 -21.97
C LYS A 27 -0.82 8.69 -21.28
N PRO A 28 0.48 8.87 -20.96
CA PRO A 28 1.25 7.86 -20.24
C PRO A 28 0.63 7.50 -18.88
N VAL A 29 0.61 6.19 -18.57
CA VAL A 29 0.10 5.65 -17.30
C VAL A 29 1.21 4.89 -16.60
N LEU A 30 1.43 5.16 -15.32
CA LEU A 30 2.34 4.39 -14.48
C LEU A 30 1.55 3.42 -13.60
N ALA A 31 1.87 2.13 -13.69
CA ALA A 31 1.29 1.13 -12.81
C ALA A 31 1.90 1.22 -11.40
N ALA A 32 1.07 1.11 -10.37
CA ALA A 32 1.52 1.20 -8.98
C ALA A 32 0.81 0.17 -8.09
N GLY A 33 1.53 -0.38 -7.11
CA GLY A 33 1.00 -1.33 -6.13
C GLY A 33 1.36 -2.78 -6.46
N GLY A 34 2.11 -3.44 -5.57
CA GLY A 34 2.53 -4.84 -5.70
C GLY A 34 3.72 -5.10 -6.64
N ILE A 35 4.36 -4.06 -7.19
CA ILE A 35 5.45 -4.21 -8.16
C ILE A 35 6.81 -4.07 -7.44
N THR A 36 7.61 -5.14 -7.44
CA THR A 36 8.89 -5.21 -6.71
C THR A 36 10.03 -5.83 -7.50
N THR A 37 9.77 -6.43 -8.66
CA THR A 37 10.74 -7.16 -9.49
C THR A 37 10.61 -6.79 -10.97
N GLY A 38 11.62 -7.17 -11.77
CA GLY A 38 11.58 -7.01 -13.22
C GLY A 38 10.40 -7.72 -13.90
N ALA A 39 9.95 -8.86 -13.36
CA ALA A 39 8.76 -9.55 -13.87
C ALA A 39 7.48 -8.72 -13.65
N GLY A 40 7.34 -8.07 -12.49
CA GLY A 40 6.23 -7.15 -12.23
C GLY A 40 6.25 -5.92 -13.15
N LEU A 41 7.43 -5.40 -13.47
CA LEU A 41 7.60 -4.37 -14.49
C LEU A 41 7.14 -4.87 -15.87
N ALA A 42 7.65 -6.02 -16.32
CA ALA A 42 7.28 -6.59 -17.62
C ALA A 42 5.77 -6.84 -17.73
N ALA A 43 5.14 -7.39 -16.68
CA ALA A 43 3.69 -7.58 -16.64
C ALA A 43 2.94 -6.25 -16.72
N SER A 44 3.42 -5.21 -16.02
CA SER A 44 2.79 -3.87 -16.07
C SER A 44 2.88 -3.25 -17.47
N LEU A 45 4.01 -3.40 -18.15
CA LEU A 45 4.18 -2.95 -19.54
C LEU A 45 3.24 -3.72 -20.48
N ALA A 46 3.11 -5.04 -20.30
CA ALA A 46 2.18 -5.87 -21.08
C ALA A 46 0.71 -5.47 -20.86
N LEU A 47 0.35 -4.97 -19.67
CA LEU A 47 -0.97 -4.40 -19.37
C LEU A 47 -1.21 -3.00 -19.95
N GLY A 48 -0.23 -2.45 -20.69
CA GLY A 48 -0.34 -1.16 -21.39
C GLY A 48 0.18 0.03 -20.60
N ALA A 49 0.78 -0.17 -19.42
CA ALA A 49 1.44 0.92 -18.70
C ALA A 49 2.71 1.38 -19.43
N SER A 50 3.05 2.66 -19.30
CA SER A 50 4.30 3.23 -19.81
C SER A 50 5.49 3.00 -18.86
N GLY A 51 5.21 2.56 -17.63
CA GLY A 51 6.20 2.31 -16.59
C GLY A 51 5.55 1.97 -15.27
N VAL A 52 6.34 1.99 -14.19
CA VAL A 52 5.89 1.61 -12.84
C VAL A 52 6.30 2.63 -11.79
N TRP A 53 5.48 2.76 -10.76
CA TRP A 53 5.78 3.49 -9.53
C TRP A 53 5.90 2.49 -8.39
N MET A 54 7.04 2.50 -7.70
CA MET A 54 7.29 1.64 -6.54
C MET A 54 7.39 2.47 -5.25
N GLY A 55 6.77 1.98 -4.18
CA GLY A 55 6.83 2.58 -2.84
C GLY A 55 7.64 1.71 -1.89
N THR A 56 6.99 0.69 -1.30
CA THR A 56 7.57 -0.23 -0.31
C THR A 56 8.94 -0.81 -0.72
N ARG A 57 9.16 -1.10 -2.01
CA ARG A 57 10.46 -1.59 -2.50
C ARG A 57 11.61 -0.59 -2.26
N PHE A 58 11.36 0.70 -2.43
CA PHE A 58 12.38 1.74 -2.21
C PHE A 58 12.54 2.10 -0.74
N VAL A 59 11.53 1.88 0.11
CA VAL A 59 11.71 2.00 1.58
C VAL A 59 12.77 1.01 2.08
N ALA A 60 12.89 -0.15 1.45
CA ALA A 60 13.89 -1.16 1.76
C ALA A 60 15.25 -0.96 1.03
N SER A 61 15.58 0.26 0.56
CA SER A 61 16.92 0.60 0.04
C SER A 61 17.87 1.05 1.16
N GLU A 62 19.16 1.19 0.93
CA GLU A 62 20.10 1.69 1.96
C GLU A 62 19.87 3.18 2.27
N GLU A 63 19.61 3.97 1.23
CA GLU A 63 19.48 5.43 1.24
C GLU A 63 18.17 5.92 1.87
N ALA A 64 17.14 5.07 1.93
CA ALA A 64 15.84 5.47 2.46
C ALA A 64 15.93 5.85 3.95
N HIS A 65 15.50 7.07 4.26
CA HIS A 65 15.38 7.56 5.63
C HIS A 65 14.18 6.92 6.32
N GLY A 66 14.43 5.83 7.05
CA GLY A 66 13.45 5.14 7.86
C GLY A 66 14.14 4.43 9.02
N HIS A 67 13.43 4.26 10.13
CA HIS A 67 13.97 3.52 11.26
C HIS A 67 14.41 2.11 10.81
N PRO A 68 15.60 1.59 11.20
CA PRO A 68 16.09 0.29 10.75
C PRO A 68 15.08 -0.85 10.94
N ASN A 69 14.40 -0.88 12.10
CA ASN A 69 13.31 -1.83 12.37
C ASN A 69 12.19 -1.78 11.33
N TYR A 70 11.87 -0.62 10.76
CA TYR A 70 10.83 -0.52 9.73
C TYR A 70 11.26 -1.20 8.43
N LYS A 71 12.48 -0.88 7.98
CA LYS A 71 13.08 -1.46 6.78
C LYS A 71 13.23 -2.98 6.94
N GLN A 72 13.67 -3.43 8.11
CA GLN A 72 13.77 -4.84 8.45
C GLN A 72 12.41 -5.54 8.43
N LYS A 73 11.36 -4.91 8.97
CA LYS A 73 10.00 -5.48 8.92
C LYS A 73 9.47 -5.63 7.50
N ILE A 74 9.81 -4.73 6.59
CA ILE A 74 9.47 -4.85 5.17
C ILE A 74 10.19 -6.05 4.55
N VAL A 75 11.46 -6.27 4.87
CA VAL A 75 12.26 -7.39 4.36
C VAL A 75 11.76 -8.74 4.90
N GLU A 76 11.35 -8.79 6.16
CA GLU A 76 10.81 -9.98 6.82
C GLU A 76 9.36 -10.32 6.42
N ALA A 77 8.62 -9.35 5.88
CA ALA A 77 7.22 -9.53 5.54
C ALA A 77 7.04 -10.50 4.36
N ASN A 78 6.11 -11.43 4.52
CA ASN A 78 5.63 -12.31 3.46
C ASN A 78 4.29 -11.76 2.87
N GLU A 79 3.69 -12.52 1.96
CA GLU A 79 2.47 -12.14 1.24
C GLU A 79 1.24 -11.90 2.13
N ASP A 80 1.15 -12.56 3.29
CA ASP A 80 0.03 -12.46 4.21
C ASP A 80 0.31 -11.58 5.44
N SER A 81 1.49 -10.96 5.51
CA SER A 81 1.91 -10.08 6.62
C SER A 81 1.17 -8.73 6.69
N THR A 82 0.33 -8.40 5.71
CA THR A 82 -0.35 -7.10 5.64
C THR A 82 -1.86 -7.21 5.84
N ILE A 83 -2.48 -6.09 6.25
CA ILE A 83 -3.93 -5.96 6.42
C ILE A 83 -4.41 -4.65 5.79
N ILE A 84 -5.62 -4.67 5.22
CA ILE A 84 -6.35 -3.45 4.85
C ILE A 84 -7.25 -3.07 6.02
N THR A 85 -7.06 -1.87 6.57
CA THR A 85 -7.74 -1.39 7.77
C THR A 85 -8.07 0.11 7.66
N ARG A 86 -8.99 0.60 8.50
CA ARG A 86 -9.24 2.03 8.71
C ARG A 86 -8.66 2.55 10.03
N CYS A 87 -8.01 1.70 10.84
CA CYS A 87 -7.70 1.97 12.25
C CYS A 87 -6.72 3.13 12.51
N TYR A 88 -6.03 3.64 11.50
CA TYR A 88 -5.13 4.79 11.65
C TYR A 88 -5.82 6.11 11.29
N SER A 89 -6.55 6.15 10.17
CA SER A 89 -7.02 7.41 9.59
C SER A 89 -8.52 7.53 9.47
N GLY A 90 -9.26 6.43 9.60
CA GLY A 90 -10.66 6.34 9.19
C GLY A 90 -10.83 6.12 7.68
N LYS A 91 -9.75 6.18 6.89
CA LYS A 91 -9.72 5.76 5.47
C LYS A 91 -9.03 4.41 5.33
N THR A 92 -9.43 3.62 4.33
CA THR A 92 -8.76 2.35 4.03
C THR A 92 -7.30 2.56 3.67
N LEU A 93 -6.43 1.83 4.35
CA LEU A 93 -5.01 1.74 4.07
C LEU A 93 -4.50 0.33 4.27
N ARG A 94 -3.41 -0.02 3.58
CA ARG A 94 -2.66 -1.25 3.78
C ARG A 94 -1.40 -1.00 4.61
N THR A 95 -1.17 -1.84 5.60
CA THR A 95 -0.06 -1.75 6.57
C THR A 95 0.34 -3.15 7.01
N ILE A 96 1.52 -3.31 7.60
CA ILE A 96 1.97 -4.56 8.21
C ILE A 96 1.12 -4.83 9.46
N LYS A 97 0.65 -6.08 9.61
CA LYS A 97 -0.06 -6.55 10.79
C LYS A 97 0.81 -6.37 12.02
N ASN A 98 0.26 -5.75 13.05
CA ASN A 98 0.92 -5.51 14.34
C ASN A 98 -0.11 -5.48 15.48
N ARG A 99 0.37 -5.27 16.72
CA ARG A 99 -0.49 -5.21 17.91
C ARG A 99 -1.59 -4.14 17.83
N TRP A 100 -1.30 -3.00 17.19
CA TRP A 100 -2.27 -1.92 17.01
C TRP A 100 -3.39 -2.34 16.07
N THR A 101 -3.05 -2.89 14.91
CA THR A 101 -4.06 -3.40 13.97
C THR A 101 -4.88 -4.52 14.61
N ALA A 102 -4.26 -5.43 15.37
CA ALA A 102 -4.99 -6.52 16.03
C ALA A 102 -5.99 -6.01 17.08
N ASP A 103 -5.59 -5.01 17.89
CA ASP A 103 -6.46 -4.38 18.88
C ASP A 103 -7.66 -3.68 18.22
N TRP A 104 -7.43 -2.81 17.25
CA TRP A 104 -8.51 -2.05 16.61
C TRP A 104 -9.44 -2.91 15.75
N GLU A 105 -8.92 -3.94 15.08
CA GLU A 105 -9.75 -4.87 14.31
C GLU A 105 -10.57 -5.81 15.20
N SER A 106 -10.26 -5.91 16.51
CA SER A 106 -11.15 -6.59 17.48
C SER A 106 -12.38 -5.75 17.85
N ARG A 107 -12.34 -4.44 17.59
CA ARG A 107 -13.42 -3.47 17.89
C ARG A 107 -13.70 -2.53 16.72
N PRO A 108 -14.04 -3.06 15.53
CA PRO A 108 -14.14 -2.26 14.30
C PRO A 108 -15.22 -1.17 14.35
N GLN A 109 -16.24 -1.32 15.21
CA GLN A 109 -17.28 -0.33 15.45
C GLN A 109 -16.77 0.94 16.15
N ASP A 110 -15.62 0.86 16.82
CA ASP A 110 -15.00 1.99 17.53
C ASP A 110 -14.10 2.81 16.60
N ILE A 111 -13.82 2.32 15.38
CA ILE A 111 -13.02 3.05 14.38
C ILE A 111 -13.82 4.24 13.86
N LEU A 112 -13.37 5.44 14.21
CA LEU A 112 -13.99 6.69 13.80
C LEU A 112 -13.78 6.97 12.30
N PRO A 113 -14.64 7.81 11.68
CA PRO A 113 -14.39 8.31 10.34
C PRO A 113 -13.18 9.26 10.31
N PHE A 114 -12.65 9.48 9.11
CA PHE A 114 -11.67 10.54 8.88
C PHE A 114 -12.34 11.92 9.07
N PRO A 115 -11.69 12.90 9.73
CA PRO A 115 -10.31 12.87 10.26
C PRO A 115 -10.19 12.47 11.74
N ASP A 116 -11.29 12.15 12.43
CA ASP A 116 -11.26 11.97 13.88
C ASP A 116 -10.40 10.78 14.32
N GLN A 117 -10.40 9.69 13.56
CA GLN A 117 -9.56 8.52 13.88
C GLN A 117 -8.05 8.85 13.90
N PHE A 118 -7.60 9.81 13.10
CA PHE A 118 -6.19 10.23 13.13
C PHE A 118 -5.75 10.73 14.50
N LYS A 119 -6.67 11.25 15.32
CA LYS A 119 -6.35 11.71 16.68
C LYS A 119 -5.92 10.55 17.57
N ASN A 120 -6.44 9.35 17.33
CA ASN A 120 -6.12 8.15 18.10
C ASN A 120 -4.77 7.54 17.71
N SER A 121 -4.30 7.77 16.48
CA SER A 121 -3.08 7.15 15.96
C SER A 121 -1.87 8.10 15.85
N LYS A 122 -1.93 9.31 16.43
CA LYS A 122 -0.89 10.34 16.23
C LYS A 122 0.51 9.89 16.65
N ASP A 123 0.59 9.07 17.69
CA ASP A 123 1.85 8.57 18.26
C ASP A 123 2.15 7.13 17.84
N VAL A 124 1.40 6.60 16.87
CA VAL A 124 1.58 5.24 16.35
C VAL A 124 2.19 5.32 14.95
N TYR A 125 3.44 4.86 14.84
CA TYR A 125 4.07 4.73 13.53
C TYR A 125 3.34 3.69 12.69
N VAL A 126 2.91 4.10 11.49
CA VAL A 126 2.43 3.19 10.46
C VAL A 126 3.66 2.48 9.89
N VAL A 127 3.70 1.18 10.09
CA VAL A 127 4.71 0.29 9.52
C VAL A 127 4.06 -0.41 8.33
#